data_AF-A0A531MJ36-F1
#
_entry.id   AF-A0A531MJ36-F1
#
_cell.length_a   1.000
_cell.length_b   1.000
_cell.length_c   1.000
_cell.angle_alpha   90.00
_cell.angle_beta   90.00
_cell.angle_gamma   90.00
#
_symmetry.space_group_name_H-M   'P 1'
#
loop_
_entity.id
_entity.type
_entity.pdbx_description
1 polymer ?
#
loop_
_entity_poly.entity_id
_entity_poly.type
_entity_poly.pdbx_seq_one_letter_code
_entity_poly.pdbx_strand_id
1 'polypeptide(L)' 'IQADLNELEDCRWFLRDEVRLMLDRTHPDTLVTPPKGAIAHHLIRAWVDSE' A
#
# COMPACT_ATOMS: atom_id res chain seq x y z
N ILE A 1 -9.11 -9.11 -9.97
CA ILE A 1 -8.40 -10.17 -9.20
C ILE A 1 -9.42 -11.04 -8.51
N GLN A 2 -9.07 -12.25 -8.10
CA GLN A 2 -9.90 -13.07 -7.21
C GLN A 2 -9.13 -13.21 -5.90
N ALA A 3 -9.64 -12.60 -4.83
CA ALA A 3 -9.05 -12.64 -3.50
C ALA A 3 -9.70 -13.74 -2.66
N ASP A 4 -8.94 -14.32 -1.72
CA ASP A 4 -9.50 -15.21 -0.71
C ASP A 4 -9.95 -14.38 0.50
N LEU A 5 -11.27 -14.27 0.67
CA LEU A 5 -11.89 -13.50 1.74
C LEU A 5 -12.01 -14.27 3.07
N ASN A 6 -11.50 -15.50 3.14
CA ASN A 6 -11.35 -16.22 4.42
C ASN A 6 -10.09 -15.77 5.18
N GLU A 7 -9.05 -15.30 4.48
CA GLU A 7 -7.83 -14.76 5.07
C GLU A 7 -7.73 -13.22 5.01
N LEU A 8 -8.23 -12.60 3.93
CA LEU A 8 -8.11 -11.15 3.70
C LEU A 8 -9.46 -10.45 3.79
N GLU A 9 -9.56 -9.40 4.58
CA GLU A 9 -10.78 -8.57 4.69
C GLU A 9 -11.07 -7.78 3.40
N ASP A 10 -10.03 -7.26 2.74
CA ASP A 10 -10.12 -6.61 1.43
C ASP A 10 -8.81 -6.84 0.63
N CYS A 11 -8.91 -6.75 -0.69
CA CYS A 11 -7.77 -6.80 -1.60
C CYS A 11 -8.11 -6.08 -2.91
N ARG A 12 -7.32 -5.07 -3.27
CA ARG A 12 -7.48 -4.29 -4.51
C ARG A 12 -6.13 -3.89 -5.11
N TRP A 13 -6.13 -3.52 -6.39
CA TRP A 13 -5.00 -2.82 -6.99
C TRP A 13 -5.03 -1.36 -6.58
N PHE A 14 -3.84 -0.79 -6.39
CA PHE A 14 -3.65 0.62 -6.03
C PHE A 14 -2.86 1.34 -7.13
N LEU A 15 -3.23 2.58 -7.42
CA LEU A 15 -2.44 3.41 -8.34
C LEU A 15 -1.20 3.95 -7.61
N ARG A 16 -0.13 4.23 -8.36
CA ARG A 16 1.15 4.68 -7.79
C ARG A 16 1.01 5.97 -6.97
N ASP A 17 0.20 6.91 -7.43
CA ASP A 17 -0.07 8.17 -6.72
C ASP A 17 -0.93 7.96 -5.47
N GLU A 18 -1.83 6.99 -5.48
CA GLU A 18 -2.60 6.55 -4.30
C GLU A 18 -1.64 6.01 -3.22
N VAL A 19 -0.70 5.15 -3.61
CA VAL A 19 0.31 4.59 -2.69
C VAL A 19 1.30 5.65 -2.18
N ARG A 20 1.63 6.69 -2.97
CA ARG A 20 2.40 7.86 -2.48
C ARG A 20 1.68 8.53 -1.31
N LEU A 21 0.38 8.79 -1.43
CA LEU A 21 -0.41 9.35 -0.33
C LEU A 21 -0.45 8.42 0.91
N MET A 22 -0.43 7.09 0.72
CA MET A 22 -0.34 6.12 1.83
C MET A 22 1.05 6.04 2.49
N LEU A 23 2.12 6.37 1.77
CA LEU A 23 3.49 6.48 2.30
C LEU A 23 3.63 7.77 3.13
N ASP A 24 3.00 8.86 2.68
CA ASP A 24 3.00 10.16 3.34
C ASP A 24 1.91 10.30 4.43
N ARG A 25 1.01 9.31 4.55
CA ARG A 25 -0.14 9.26 5.47
C ARG A 25 -1.16 10.38 5.27
N THR A 26 -1.34 10.79 4.01
CA THR A 26 -2.27 11.83 3.55
C THR A 26 -3.42 11.27 2.70
N HIS A 27 -3.56 9.94 2.64
CA HIS A 27 -4.61 9.28 1.87
C HIS A 27 -6.02 9.64 2.38
N PRO A 28 -6.98 10.01 1.52
CA PRO A 28 -8.32 10.44 1.94
C PRO A 28 -9.08 9.36 2.73
N ASP A 29 -9.01 8.10 2.29
CA ASP A 29 -9.65 6.97 2.96
C ASP A 29 -8.91 6.49 4.23
N THR A 30 -7.97 7.28 4.77
CA THR A 30 -7.11 6.95 5.93
C THR A 30 -6.21 5.71 5.79
N LEU A 31 -6.12 5.13 4.58
CA LEU A 31 -5.23 4.03 4.26
C LEU A 31 -3.75 4.42 4.42
N VAL A 32 -2.96 3.54 5.01
CA VAL A 32 -1.53 3.77 5.29
C VAL A 32 -0.70 2.55 4.96
N THR A 33 0.54 2.79 4.55
CA THR A 33 1.54 1.72 4.42
C THR A 33 2.00 1.22 5.80
N PRO A 34 2.52 -0.02 5.89
CA PRO A 34 3.14 -0.54 7.12
C PRO A 34 4.25 0.38 7.68
N PRO A 35 4.59 0.28 8.98
CA PRO A 35 5.63 1.10 9.60
C PRO A 35 6.99 0.96 8.91
N LYS A 36 7.82 2.02 8.99
CA LYS A 36 9.14 2.12 8.31
C LYS A 36 10.14 1.00 8.63
N GLY A 37 9.94 0.20 9.68
CA GLY A 37 10.77 -0.96 10.02
C GLY A 37 10.27 -2.30 9.44
N ALA A 38 9.12 -2.33 8.77
CA ALA A 38 8.60 -3.53 8.13
C ALA A 38 9.17 -3.68 6.72
N ILE A 39 9.56 -4.89 6.33
CA ILE A 39 10.07 -5.20 4.97
C ILE A 39 9.08 -4.76 3.88
N ALA A 40 7.77 -4.92 4.13
CA ALA A 40 6.72 -4.45 3.23
C ALA A 40 6.78 -2.94 2.95
N HIS A 41 7.14 -2.09 3.92
CA HIS A 41 7.30 -0.65 3.70
C HIS A 41 8.42 -0.36 2.68
N HIS A 42 9.55 -1.07 2.79
CA HIS A 42 10.67 -0.90 1.88
C HIS A 42 10.34 -1.38 0.46
N LEU A 43 9.66 -2.52 0.32
CA LEU A 43 9.21 -3.04 -0.98
C LEU A 43 8.20 -2.08 -1.64
N ILE A 44 7.21 -1.61 -0.88
CA ILE A 44 6.21 -0.66 -1.40
C ILE A 44 6.87 0.66 -1.80
N ARG A 45 7.78 1.20 -0.98
CA ARG A 45 8.53 2.43 -1.30
C ARG A 45 9.40 2.29 -2.55
N ALA A 46 10.04 1.13 -2.74
CA ALA A 46 10.88 0.86 -3.92
C ALA A 46 10.10 0.46 -5.20
N TRP A 47 8.81 0.09 -5.07
CA TRP A 47 7.87 -0.06 -6.19
C TRP A 47 7.12 1.24 -6.52
N VAL A 48 6.96 2.14 -5.53
CA VAL A 48 7.03 3.59 -5.75
C VAL A 48 8.52 3.94 -6.04
N ASP A 49 8.91 5.19 -6.25
CA ASP A 49 10.31 5.63 -6.45
C ASP A 49 11.10 5.07 -7.69
N SER A 50 10.78 3.89 -8.26
CA SER A 50 11.26 3.40 -9.58
C SER A 50 10.60 4.17 -10.75
N GLU A 51 11.02 3.94 -12.00
CA GLU A 51 10.34 4.45 -13.21
C GLU A 51 9.56 3.34 -13.94
#